data_AF-A0A527H9Z1-F1
#
_entry.id   AF-A0A527H9Z1-F1
#
_cell.length_a   1.000
_cell.length_b   1.000
_cell.length_c   1.000
_cell.angle_alpha   90.00
_cell.angle_beta   90.00
_cell.angle_gamma   90.00
#
_symmetry.space_group_name_H-M   'P 1'
#
loop_
_entity.id
_entity.type
_entity.pdbx_description
1 polymer ?
#
loop_
_entity_poly.entity_id
_entity_poly.type
_entity_poly.pdbx_seq_one_letter_code
_entity_poly.pdbx_strand_id
1 'polypeptide(L)'
;MIVRPRPTFLQLFFIMRGSVVPRILPQILGFALYSAIILAVARRFQLDFSVFNITPFGLVGVTLSIYLSFRNNAAYDRWWEARKLWGALVFEMRNLARATTSLIPDQTEQRALLMEALAFCHFLRGQLRKIDSMKDARAFIDAEADKAAAFSNPADEMVRRMGRRANAQRRAGDVDSIGFRILDERLASIAAIQAGCERIAGTPLPFAYTLLVHRTA
;
A
#
# COMPACT_ATOMS: atom_id res chain seq x y z
N MET A 1 -4.44 -5.70 -6.74
CA MET A 1 -5.41 -6.73 -6.31
C MET A 1 -5.26 -7.85 -7.32
N ILE A 2 -4.96 -9.07 -6.88
CA ILE A 2 -4.99 -10.23 -7.77
C ILE A 2 -6.48 -10.54 -7.97
N VAL A 3 -7.07 -10.02 -9.04
CA VAL A 3 -8.46 -10.34 -9.40
C VAL A 3 -8.39 -11.67 -10.15
N ARG A 4 -8.86 -12.75 -9.53
CA ARG A 4 -9.02 -14.06 -10.17
C ARG A 4 -10.50 -14.34 -10.41
N PRO A 5 -10.88 -15.04 -11.48
CA PRO A 5 -12.20 -15.66 -11.56
C PRO A 5 -12.40 -16.53 -10.32
N ARG A 6 -13.63 -16.57 -9.78
CA ARG A 6 -13.94 -17.25 -8.51
C ARG A 6 -13.43 -18.70 -8.54
N PRO A 7 -12.35 -19.04 -7.80
CA PRO A 7 -11.87 -20.40 -7.77
C PRO A 7 -12.90 -21.30 -7.09
N THR A 8 -13.03 -22.54 -7.53
CA THR A 8 -13.83 -23.54 -6.82
C THR A 8 -13.17 -23.87 -5.47
N PHE A 9 -13.95 -24.41 -4.53
CA PHE A 9 -13.46 -24.76 -3.18
C PHE A 9 -12.18 -25.61 -3.22
N LEU A 10 -12.11 -26.63 -4.10
CA LEU A 10 -10.91 -27.45 -4.25
C LEU A 10 -9.72 -26.68 -4.82
N GLN A 11 -9.94 -25.77 -5.78
CA GLN A 11 -8.88 -24.93 -6.33
C GLN A 11 -8.26 -24.02 -5.24
N LEU A 12 -9.06 -23.53 -4.29
CA LEU A 12 -8.56 -22.75 -3.15
C LEU A 12 -7.52 -23.50 -2.31
N PHE A 13 -7.68 -24.81 -2.10
CA PHE A 13 -6.72 -25.62 -1.34
C PHE A 13 -5.38 -25.81 -2.07
N PHE A 14 -5.39 -25.89 -3.40
CA PHE A 14 -4.18 -26.16 -4.20
C PHE A 14 -3.49 -24.89 -4.76
N ILE A 15 -4.05 -23.69 -4.53
CA ILE A 15 -3.41 -22.44 -4.95
C ILE A 15 -2.20 -22.15 -4.04
N MET A 16 -1.00 -22.44 -4.55
CA MET A 16 0.26 -22.16 -3.85
C MET A 16 0.79 -20.75 -4.13
N ARG A 17 0.56 -20.20 -5.33
CA ARG A 17 1.01 -18.84 -5.69
C ARG A 17 0.18 -17.78 -4.95
N GLY A 18 0.80 -17.14 -3.96
CA GLY A 18 0.18 -16.10 -3.12
C GLY A 18 -0.42 -16.62 -1.81
N SER A 19 -0.29 -17.92 -1.52
CA SER A 19 -0.73 -18.52 -0.25
C SER A 19 0.33 -18.34 0.85
N VAL A 20 -0.13 -18.38 2.10
CA VAL A 20 0.74 -18.45 3.28
C VAL A 20 1.31 -19.85 3.50
N VAL A 21 0.70 -20.88 2.91
CA VAL A 21 1.05 -22.30 3.11
C VAL A 21 2.54 -22.59 2.89
N PRO A 22 3.20 -22.18 1.78
CA PRO A 22 4.63 -22.44 1.59
C PRO A 22 5.51 -21.82 2.70
N ARG A 23 5.04 -20.75 3.35
CA ARG A 23 5.77 -20.07 4.44
C ARG A 23 5.61 -20.73 5.80
N ILE A 24 4.50 -21.43 6.04
CA ILE A 24 4.20 -22.07 7.34
C ILE A 24 4.43 -23.60 7.32
N LEU A 25 4.52 -24.19 6.13
CA LEU A 25 4.73 -25.63 5.94
C LEU A 25 6.00 -26.15 6.64
N PRO A 26 7.19 -25.52 6.54
CA PRO A 26 8.37 -26.05 7.23
C PRO A 26 8.22 -26.02 8.76
N GLN A 27 7.51 -25.05 9.32
CA GLN A 27 7.21 -24.99 10.76
C GLN A 27 6.25 -26.10 11.16
N ILE A 28 5.19 -26.33 10.38
CA ILE A 28 4.24 -27.43 10.61
C ILE A 28 4.97 -28.77 10.60
N LEU A 29 5.82 -29.00 9.59
CA LEU A 29 6.62 -30.22 9.49
C LEU A 29 7.63 -30.36 10.64
N GLY A 30 8.26 -29.26 11.05
CA GLY A 30 9.15 -29.22 12.20
C GLY A 30 8.45 -29.63 13.50
N PHE A 31 7.28 -29.06 13.80
CA PHE A 31 6.49 -29.44 14.97
C PHE A 31 5.96 -30.87 14.90
N ALA A 32 5.57 -31.35 13.71
CA ALA A 32 5.14 -32.73 13.52
C ALA A 32 6.29 -33.71 13.78
N LEU A 33 7.47 -33.43 13.24
CA LEU A 33 8.68 -34.23 13.48
C LEU A 33 9.09 -34.22 14.95
N TYR A 34 9.10 -33.04 15.58
CA TYR A 34 9.39 -32.90 17.01
C TYR A 34 8.42 -33.72 17.87
N SER A 35 7.12 -33.63 17.59
CA SER A 35 6.09 -34.41 18.28
C SER A 35 6.28 -35.92 18.07
N ALA A 36 6.62 -36.34 16.86
CA ALA A 36 6.91 -37.74 16.56
C ALA A 36 8.14 -38.26 17.32
N ILE A 37 9.20 -37.46 17.43
CA ILE A 37 10.41 -37.80 18.20
C ILE A 37 10.08 -37.95 19.68
N ILE A 38 9.37 -36.99 20.28
CA ILE A 38 8.95 -37.08 21.69
C ILE A 38 8.15 -38.36 21.92
N LEU A 39 7.17 -38.64 21.06
CA LEU A 39 6.35 -39.84 21.18
C LEU A 39 7.18 -41.12 21.08
N ALA A 40 8.14 -41.18 20.15
CA ALA A 40 9.02 -42.33 19.99
C ALA A 40 9.90 -42.56 21.24
N VAL A 41 10.48 -41.48 21.78
CA VAL A 41 11.29 -41.51 23.02
C VAL A 41 10.43 -41.94 24.21
N ALA A 42 9.25 -41.33 24.37
CA ALA A 42 8.30 -41.66 25.44
C ALA A 42 7.97 -43.15 25.46
N ARG A 43 7.65 -43.72 24.29
CA ARG A 43 7.36 -45.16 24.14
C ARG A 43 8.58 -46.03 24.39
N ARG A 44 9.77 -45.62 23.91
CA ARG A 44 11.00 -46.40 24.02
C ARG A 44 11.53 -46.51 25.46
N PHE A 45 11.33 -45.47 26.26
CA PHE A 45 11.79 -45.38 27.65
C PHE A 45 10.65 -45.51 28.69
N GLN A 46 9.42 -45.77 28.25
CA GLN A 46 8.23 -45.86 29.10
C GLN A 46 8.05 -44.64 30.01
N LEU A 47 8.33 -43.45 29.49
CA LEU A 47 8.17 -42.20 30.22
C LEU A 47 6.68 -41.88 30.38
N ASP A 48 6.27 -41.60 31.62
CA ASP A 48 4.89 -41.18 31.91
C ASP A 48 4.78 -39.65 31.89
N PHE A 49 3.88 -39.15 31.03
CA PHE A 49 3.56 -37.74 30.90
C PHE A 49 2.16 -37.41 31.45
N SER A 50 1.50 -38.35 32.15
CA SER A 50 0.16 -38.17 32.74
C SER A 50 0.06 -36.99 33.71
N VAL A 51 1.18 -36.58 34.30
CA VAL A 51 1.28 -35.44 35.23
C VAL A 51 1.17 -34.08 34.52
N PHE A 52 1.38 -34.01 33.20
CA PHE A 52 1.30 -32.76 32.44
C PHE A 52 -0.14 -32.43 32.04
N ASN A 53 -0.63 -31.29 32.51
CA ASN A 53 -1.97 -30.79 32.17
C ASN A 53 -1.93 -29.86 30.93
N ILE A 54 -2.92 -30.02 30.04
CA ILE A 54 -3.10 -29.17 28.86
C ILE A 54 -3.73 -27.81 29.17
N THR A 55 -4.36 -27.62 30.34
CA THR A 55 -5.08 -26.40 30.72
C THR A 55 -4.27 -25.10 30.54
N PRO A 56 -2.98 -25.02 30.93
CA PRO A 56 -2.17 -23.80 30.71
C PRO A 56 -2.05 -23.42 29.23
N PHE A 57 -1.99 -24.42 28.33
CA PHE A 57 -1.93 -24.18 26.88
C PHE A 57 -3.24 -23.64 26.32
N GLY A 58 -4.38 -24.05 26.90
CA GLY A 58 -5.69 -23.49 26.56
C GLY A 58 -5.77 -21.99 26.86
N LEU A 59 -5.28 -21.57 28.03
CA LEU A 59 -5.22 -20.16 28.40
C LEU A 59 -4.33 -19.36 27.44
N VAL A 60 -3.12 -19.86 27.16
CA VAL A 60 -2.21 -19.24 26.18
C VAL A 60 -2.87 -19.14 24.81
N GLY A 61 -3.56 -20.17 24.35
CA GLY A 61 -4.28 -20.18 23.07
C GLY A 61 -5.37 -19.10 22.98
N VAL A 62 -6.16 -18.93 24.05
CA VAL A 62 -7.19 -17.87 24.12
C VAL A 62 -6.55 -16.50 24.06
N THR A 63 -5.51 -16.27 24.86
CA THR A 63 -4.78 -15.00 24.88
C THR A 63 -4.16 -14.67 23.51
N LEU A 64 -3.53 -15.64 22.84
CA LEU A 64 -2.98 -15.49 21.49
C LEU A 64 -4.05 -15.13 20.46
N SER A 65 -5.22 -15.80 20.51
CA SER A 65 -6.34 -15.55 19.60
C SER A 65 -6.83 -14.10 19.69
N ILE A 66 -6.95 -13.58 20.91
CA ILE A 66 -7.37 -12.19 21.17
C ILE A 66 -6.33 -11.21 20.59
N TYR A 67 -5.04 -11.41 20.88
CA TYR A 67 -3.98 -10.54 20.34
C TYR A 67 -3.91 -10.57 18.82
N LEU A 68 -4.05 -11.75 18.22
CA LEU A 68 -4.05 -11.90 16.77
C LEU A 68 -5.23 -11.16 16.14
N SER A 69 -6.40 -11.18 16.78
CA SER A 69 -7.59 -10.47 16.32
C SER A 69 -7.39 -8.96 16.31
N PHE A 70 -6.85 -8.37 17.38
CA PHE A 70 -6.50 -6.93 17.40
C PHE A 70 -5.48 -6.56 16.34
N ARG A 71 -4.43 -7.38 16.18
CA ARG A 71 -3.40 -7.15 15.16
C ARG A 71 -3.98 -7.23 13.74
N ASN A 72 -4.85 -8.21 13.48
CA ASN A 72 -5.48 -8.39 12.19
C ASN A 72 -6.40 -7.21 11.84
N ASN A 73 -7.20 -6.73 12.80
CA ASN A 73 -8.04 -5.56 12.59
C ASN A 73 -7.21 -4.32 12.25
N ALA A 74 -6.14 -4.03 13.02
CA ALA A 74 -5.27 -2.90 12.73
C ALA A 74 -4.54 -3.02 11.38
N ALA A 75 -4.11 -4.24 11.01
CA ALA A 75 -3.51 -4.51 9.70
C ALA A 75 -4.52 -4.32 8.56
N TYR A 76 -5.76 -4.76 8.77
CA TYR A 76 -6.86 -4.61 7.81
C TYR A 76 -7.22 -3.13 7.61
N ASP A 77 -7.38 -2.36 8.69
CA ASP A 77 -7.71 -0.93 8.62
C ASP A 77 -6.64 -0.15 7.86
N ARG A 78 -5.36 -0.44 8.13
CA ARG A 78 -4.22 0.14 7.40
C ARG A 78 -4.25 -0.24 5.92
N TRP A 79 -4.52 -1.50 5.59
CA TRP A 79 -4.66 -1.94 4.20
C TRP A 79 -5.83 -1.25 3.50
N TRP A 80 -6.97 -1.13 4.18
CA TRP A 80 -8.18 -0.52 3.65
C TRP A 80 -8.01 0.98 3.44
N GLU A 81 -7.37 1.68 4.39
CA GLU A 81 -7.01 3.08 4.26
C GLU A 81 -6.12 3.34 3.04
N ALA A 82 -5.05 2.56 2.86
CA ALA A 82 -4.21 2.64 1.67
C ALA A 82 -5.03 2.47 0.39
N ARG A 83 -6.02 1.56 0.42
CA ARG A 83 -6.86 1.29 -0.74
C ARG A 83 -7.84 2.41 -1.05
N LYS A 84 -8.42 3.04 -0.01
CA LYS A 84 -9.23 4.25 -0.13
C LYS A 84 -8.43 5.42 -0.70
N LEU A 85 -7.21 5.65 -0.22
CA LEU A 85 -6.33 6.72 -0.74
C LEU A 85 -6.06 6.60 -2.24
N TRP A 86 -5.70 5.41 -2.72
CA TRP A 86 -5.53 5.16 -4.16
C TRP A 86 -6.85 5.28 -4.95
N GLY A 87 -7.99 4.93 -4.35
CA GLY A 87 -9.30 5.15 -4.97
C GLY A 87 -9.64 6.63 -5.10
N ALA A 88 -9.38 7.41 -4.05
CA ALA A 88 -9.50 8.86 -4.04
C ALA A 88 -8.56 9.51 -5.08
N LEU A 89 -7.35 8.97 -5.28
CA LEU A 89 -6.45 9.48 -6.31
C LEU A 89 -7.04 9.33 -7.71
N VAL A 90 -7.63 8.18 -8.04
CA VAL A 90 -8.31 7.98 -9.34
C VAL A 90 -9.47 8.97 -9.50
N PHE A 91 -10.23 9.22 -8.43
CA PHE A 91 -11.31 10.20 -8.43
C PHE A 91 -10.78 11.62 -8.70
N GLU A 92 -9.73 12.05 -7.99
CA GLU A 92 -9.17 13.39 -8.18
C GLU A 92 -8.48 13.56 -9.53
N MET A 93 -7.83 12.54 -10.07
CA MET A 93 -7.26 12.59 -11.42
C MET A 93 -8.33 12.81 -12.50
N ARG A 94 -9.51 12.19 -12.35
CA ARG A 94 -10.65 12.42 -13.26
C ARG A 94 -11.21 13.84 -13.13
N ASN A 95 -11.31 14.35 -11.90
CA ASN A 95 -11.78 15.72 -11.67
C ASN A 95 -10.78 16.76 -12.16
N LEU A 96 -9.48 16.54 -11.96
CA LEU A 96 -8.42 17.38 -12.49
C LEU A 96 -8.48 17.41 -14.02
N ALA A 97 -8.61 16.25 -14.67
CA ALA A 97 -8.76 16.17 -16.13
C ALA A 97 -9.96 16.96 -16.62
N ARG A 98 -11.14 16.73 -16.02
CA ARG A 98 -12.39 17.44 -16.36
C ARG A 98 -12.25 18.96 -16.19
N ALA A 99 -11.68 19.41 -15.07
CA ALA A 99 -11.50 20.83 -14.79
C ALA A 99 -10.48 21.47 -15.76
N THR A 100 -9.36 20.80 -16.01
CA THR A 100 -8.31 21.24 -16.93
C THR A 100 -8.87 21.45 -18.34
N THR A 101 -9.58 20.46 -18.88
CA THR A 101 -10.16 20.55 -20.24
C THR A 101 -11.30 21.56 -20.34
N SER A 102 -11.93 21.92 -19.21
CA SER A 102 -13.05 22.86 -19.18
C SER A 102 -12.60 24.31 -18.96
N LEU A 103 -11.48 24.54 -18.27
CA LEU A 103 -11.06 25.86 -17.80
C LEU A 103 -9.88 26.40 -18.59
N ILE A 104 -8.94 25.56 -19.02
CA ILE A 104 -7.76 26.01 -19.77
C ILE A 104 -8.10 25.96 -21.26
N PRO A 105 -8.04 27.07 -22.01
CA PRO A 105 -8.39 27.08 -23.43
C PRO A 105 -7.32 26.43 -24.32
N ASP A 106 -6.03 26.61 -24.00
CA ASP A 106 -4.92 26.07 -24.78
C ASP A 106 -4.75 24.55 -24.56
N GLN A 107 -4.96 23.76 -25.63
CA GLN A 107 -4.80 22.30 -25.60
C GLN A 107 -3.37 21.85 -25.29
N THR A 108 -2.36 22.64 -25.65
CA THR A 108 -0.95 22.34 -25.36
C THR A 108 -0.71 22.37 -23.86
N GLU A 109 -1.26 23.39 -23.19
CA GLU A 109 -1.17 23.58 -21.75
C GLU A 109 -2.03 22.57 -20.98
N GLN A 110 -3.23 22.24 -21.49
CA GLN A 110 -4.02 21.12 -20.98
C GLN A 110 -3.21 19.83 -21.00
N ARG A 111 -2.63 19.48 -22.15
CA ARG A 111 -1.83 18.26 -22.32
C ARG A 111 -0.65 18.26 -21.35
N ALA A 112 0.09 19.35 -21.27
CA ALA A 112 1.26 19.43 -20.40
C ALA A 112 0.90 19.22 -18.92
N LEU A 113 -0.19 19.82 -18.44
CA LEU A 113 -0.67 19.62 -17.06
C LEU A 113 -1.05 18.16 -16.81
N LEU A 114 -1.78 17.53 -17.73
CA LEU A 114 -2.20 16.13 -17.58
C LEU A 114 -1.04 15.14 -17.69
N MET A 115 -0.01 15.45 -18.47
CA MET A 115 1.22 14.66 -18.50
C MET A 115 2.00 14.74 -17.18
N GLU A 116 2.05 15.92 -16.54
CA GLU A 116 2.61 16.09 -15.19
C GLU A 116 1.80 15.28 -14.15
N ALA A 117 0.47 15.22 -14.28
CA ALA A 117 -0.40 14.39 -13.43
C ALA A 117 -0.14 12.88 -13.59
N LEU A 118 0.20 12.43 -14.80
CA LEU A 118 0.58 11.03 -15.06
C LEU A 118 1.97 10.74 -14.49
N ALA A 119 2.95 11.63 -14.71
CA ALA A 119 4.28 11.51 -14.12
C ALA A 119 4.22 11.46 -12.58
N PHE A 120 3.36 12.28 -11.96
CA PHE A 120 3.06 12.21 -10.52
C PHE A 120 2.69 10.78 -10.09
N CYS A 121 1.78 10.13 -10.80
CA CYS A 121 1.34 8.77 -10.46
C CYS A 121 2.50 7.76 -10.50
N HIS A 122 3.40 7.90 -11.48
CA HIS A 122 4.58 7.05 -11.61
C HIS A 122 5.59 7.29 -10.49
N PHE A 123 5.92 8.55 -10.19
CA PHE A 123 6.82 8.90 -9.09
C PHE A 123 6.27 8.43 -7.74
N LEU A 124 4.99 8.68 -7.45
CA LEU A 124 4.36 8.23 -6.21
C LEU A 124 4.40 6.70 -6.09
N ARG A 125 4.09 5.98 -7.17
CA ARG A 125 4.19 4.51 -7.21
C ARG A 125 5.64 4.05 -6.99
N GLY A 126 6.61 4.70 -7.64
CA GLY A 126 8.04 4.41 -7.50
C GLY A 126 8.51 4.54 -6.06
N GLN A 127 8.19 5.68 -5.43
CA GLN A 127 8.48 5.97 -4.02
C GLN A 127 7.87 4.92 -3.09
N LEU A 128 6.57 4.65 -3.20
CA LEU A 128 5.86 3.73 -2.30
C LEU A 128 6.29 2.27 -2.45
N ARG A 129 6.71 1.86 -3.65
CA ARG A 129 7.20 0.49 -3.93
C ARG A 129 8.71 0.34 -3.82
N LYS A 130 9.45 1.44 -3.65
CA LYS A 130 10.91 1.48 -3.70
C LYS A 130 11.45 0.89 -5.00
N ILE A 131 10.87 1.28 -6.13
CA ILE A 131 11.29 0.88 -7.48
C ILE A 131 11.66 2.12 -8.29
N ASP A 132 12.60 1.97 -9.22
CA ASP A 132 12.87 3.01 -10.21
C ASP A 132 11.66 3.17 -11.14
N SER A 133 11.02 4.33 -11.09
CA SER A 133 9.90 4.71 -11.95
C SER A 133 10.28 5.81 -12.94
N MET A 134 11.55 6.20 -13.03
CA MET A 134 12.00 7.32 -13.85
C MET A 134 11.70 7.08 -15.32
N LYS A 135 11.99 5.86 -15.82
CA LYS A 135 11.69 5.49 -17.22
C LYS A 135 10.21 5.67 -17.57
N ASP A 136 9.32 5.27 -16.66
CA ASP A 136 7.88 5.40 -16.89
C ASP A 136 7.43 6.86 -16.83
N ALA A 137 7.99 7.67 -15.91
CA ALA A 137 7.68 9.10 -15.84
C ALA A 137 8.21 9.88 -17.05
N ARG A 138 9.40 9.54 -17.54
CA ARG A 138 10.02 10.12 -18.74
C ARG A 138 9.16 9.94 -19.99
N ALA A 139 8.36 8.88 -20.07
CA ALA A 139 7.41 8.70 -21.19
C ALA A 139 6.32 9.78 -21.27
N PHE A 140 6.11 10.57 -20.22
CA PHE A 140 5.09 11.62 -20.17
C PHE A 140 5.66 13.03 -20.17
N ILE A 141 6.82 13.25 -19.53
CA ILE A 141 7.43 14.59 -19.36
C ILE A 141 8.86 14.70 -19.91
N ASP A 142 9.30 13.71 -20.69
CA ASP A 142 10.61 13.70 -21.36
C ASP A 142 11.78 14.05 -20.42
N ALA A 143 12.72 14.88 -20.87
CA ALA A 143 13.90 15.30 -20.12
C ALA A 143 13.57 16.06 -18.82
N GLU A 144 12.34 16.55 -18.66
CA GLU A 144 11.91 17.19 -17.42
C GLU A 144 11.72 16.17 -16.28
N ALA A 145 11.69 14.87 -16.57
CA ALA A 145 11.69 13.81 -15.56
C ALA A 145 12.99 13.80 -14.74
N ASP A 146 14.13 14.10 -15.36
CA ASP A 146 15.43 14.12 -14.67
C ASP A 146 15.50 15.26 -13.65
N LYS A 147 15.01 16.44 -14.05
CA LYS A 147 14.92 17.60 -13.16
C LYS A 147 13.98 17.33 -11.99
N ALA A 148 12.85 16.67 -12.25
CA ALA A 148 11.92 16.24 -11.21
C ALA A 148 12.54 15.24 -10.24
N ALA A 149 13.26 14.25 -10.76
CA ALA A 149 13.90 13.20 -9.98
C ALA A 149 15.05 13.72 -9.09
N ALA A 150 15.60 14.90 -9.40
CA ALA A 150 16.63 15.54 -8.58
C ALA A 150 16.08 16.09 -7.24
N PHE A 151 14.76 16.29 -7.11
CA PHE A 151 14.15 16.70 -5.85
C PHE A 151 14.04 15.53 -4.88
N SER A 152 14.09 15.83 -3.58
CA SER A 152 13.92 14.82 -2.52
C SER A 152 12.57 14.10 -2.58
N ASN A 153 11.55 14.77 -3.11
CA ASN A 153 10.22 14.19 -3.35
C ASN A 153 9.74 14.53 -4.78
N PRO A 154 10.06 13.66 -5.77
CA PRO A 154 9.70 13.91 -7.17
C PRO A 154 8.18 13.94 -7.41
N ALA A 155 7.39 13.21 -6.61
CA ALA A 155 5.93 13.22 -6.71
C ALA A 155 5.37 14.57 -6.26
N ASP A 156 5.80 15.09 -5.11
CA ASP A 156 5.37 16.40 -4.62
C ASP A 156 5.75 17.52 -5.62
N GLU A 157 6.94 17.44 -6.21
CA GLU A 157 7.37 18.39 -7.22
C GLU A 157 6.44 18.43 -8.45
N MET A 158 5.83 17.30 -8.84
CA MET A 158 4.82 17.31 -9.92
C MET A 158 3.58 18.09 -9.53
N VAL A 159 3.12 17.99 -8.28
CA VAL A 159 2.00 18.80 -7.78
C VAL A 159 2.35 20.28 -7.83
N ARG A 160 3.56 20.64 -7.40
CA ARG A 160 4.04 22.03 -7.44
C ARG A 160 4.15 22.57 -8.87
N ARG A 161 4.60 21.76 -9.82
CA ARG A 161 4.64 22.12 -11.26
C ARG A 161 3.26 22.37 -11.83
N MET A 162 2.31 21.46 -11.59
CA MET A 162 0.91 21.65 -12.02
C MET A 162 0.33 22.94 -11.42
N GLY A 163 0.61 23.25 -10.15
CA GLY A 163 0.17 24.49 -9.52
C GLY A 163 0.79 25.74 -10.15
N ARG A 164 2.09 25.71 -10.47
CA ARG A 164 2.75 26.81 -11.20
C ARG A 164 2.16 27.01 -12.59
N ARG A 165 1.85 25.93 -13.31
CA ARG A 165 1.20 25.96 -14.63
C ARG A 165 -0.21 26.55 -14.54
N ALA A 166 -1.03 26.09 -13.60
CA ALA A 166 -2.36 26.65 -13.36
C ALA A 166 -2.32 28.15 -13.03
N ASN A 167 -1.36 28.58 -12.20
CA ASN A 167 -1.19 30.01 -11.90
C ASN A 167 -0.64 30.82 -13.09
N ALA A 168 0.15 30.21 -13.98
CA ALA A 168 0.59 30.87 -15.21
C ALA A 168 -0.60 31.18 -16.13
N GLN A 169 -1.53 30.23 -16.30
CA GLN A 169 -2.78 30.44 -17.04
C GLN A 169 -3.63 31.56 -16.42
N ARG A 170 -3.67 31.62 -15.07
CA ARG A 170 -4.35 32.71 -14.36
C ARG A 170 -3.71 34.08 -14.63
N ARG A 171 -2.38 34.15 -14.64
CA ARG A 171 -1.64 35.40 -14.89
C ARG A 171 -1.75 35.86 -16.34
N ALA A 172 -1.87 34.92 -17.28
CA ALA A 172 -2.11 35.22 -18.70
C ALA A 172 -3.54 35.73 -18.97
N GLY A 173 -4.48 35.53 -18.04
CA GLY A 173 -5.88 35.90 -18.20
C GLY A 173 -6.74 34.81 -18.84
N ASP A 174 -6.14 33.66 -19.17
CA ASP A 174 -6.82 32.50 -19.77
C ASP A 174 -7.72 31.77 -18.77
N VAL A 175 -7.39 31.85 -17.48
CA VAL A 175 -8.17 31.29 -16.38
C VAL A 175 -8.45 32.39 -15.35
N ASP A 176 -9.69 32.52 -14.91
CA ASP A 176 -10.06 33.49 -13.89
C ASP A 176 -9.70 33.01 -12.46
N SER A 177 -9.94 33.84 -11.45
CA SER A 177 -9.60 33.48 -10.08
C SER A 177 -10.43 32.31 -9.55
N ILE A 178 -11.68 32.16 -10.01
CA ILE A 178 -12.55 31.05 -9.61
C ILE A 178 -12.09 29.75 -10.26
N GLY A 179 -11.76 29.78 -11.56
CA GLY A 179 -11.20 28.65 -12.28
C GLY A 179 -9.87 28.19 -11.69
N PHE A 180 -8.99 29.13 -11.32
CA PHE A 180 -7.74 28.80 -10.63
C PHE A 180 -8.00 28.09 -9.29
N ARG A 181 -8.93 28.60 -8.47
CA ARG A 181 -9.31 27.96 -7.21
C ARG A 181 -9.82 26.53 -7.41
N ILE A 182 -10.65 26.30 -8.44
CA ILE A 182 -11.15 24.95 -8.76
C ILE A 182 -10.00 23.99 -9.05
N LEU A 183 -9.01 24.41 -9.85
CA LEU A 183 -7.84 23.60 -10.16
C LEU A 183 -6.98 23.36 -8.91
N ASP A 184 -6.69 24.41 -8.15
CA ASP A 184 -5.86 24.35 -6.94
C ASP A 184 -6.46 23.43 -5.86
N GLU A 185 -7.79 23.42 -5.69
CA GLU A 185 -8.47 22.49 -4.78
C GLU A 185 -8.27 21.01 -5.17
N ARG A 186 -8.18 20.70 -6.48
CA ARG A 186 -7.85 19.34 -6.92
C ARG A 186 -6.40 19.00 -6.58
N LEU A 187 -5.47 19.93 -6.79
CA LEU A 187 -4.05 19.75 -6.47
C LEU A 187 -3.83 19.60 -4.97
N ALA A 188 -4.50 20.39 -4.14
CA ALA A 188 -4.48 20.25 -2.69
C ALA A 188 -5.00 18.88 -2.24
N SER A 189 -6.07 18.38 -2.87
CA SER A 189 -6.61 17.04 -2.59
C SER A 189 -5.62 15.94 -2.99
N ILE A 190 -4.94 16.07 -4.13
CA ILE A 190 -3.88 15.15 -4.58
C ILE A 190 -2.70 15.15 -3.59
N ALA A 191 -2.27 16.33 -3.12
CA ALA A 191 -1.21 16.45 -2.12
C ALA A 191 -1.60 15.78 -0.79
N ALA A 192 -2.83 15.96 -0.33
CA ALA A 192 -3.35 15.30 0.87
C ALA A 192 -3.34 13.76 0.72
N ILE A 193 -3.68 13.25 -0.46
CA ILE A 193 -3.62 11.81 -0.76
C ILE A 193 -2.18 11.29 -0.77
N GLN A 194 -1.24 12.04 -1.34
CA GLN A 194 0.18 11.71 -1.30
C GLN A 194 0.68 11.64 0.15
N ALA A 195 0.43 12.67 0.96
CA ALA A 195 0.82 12.69 2.37
C ALA A 195 0.19 11.52 3.15
N GLY A 196 -1.06 11.17 2.85
CA GLY A 196 -1.70 9.97 3.39
C GLY A 196 -0.97 8.68 3.01
N CYS A 197 -0.58 8.53 1.74
CA CYS A 197 0.19 7.37 1.28
C CYS A 197 1.56 7.28 1.95
N GLU A 198 2.26 8.41 2.10
CA GLU A 198 3.56 8.49 2.77
C GLU A 198 3.45 8.16 4.26
N ARG A 199 2.41 8.67 4.95
CA ARG A 199 2.11 8.28 6.34
C ARG A 199 1.89 6.78 6.45
N ILE A 200 1.09 6.18 5.55
CA ILE A 200 0.94 4.73 5.55
C ILE A 200 2.29 4.07 5.35
N ALA A 201 3.07 4.44 4.33
CA ALA A 201 4.36 3.81 4.06
C ALA A 201 5.35 3.95 5.23
N GLY A 202 5.39 5.10 5.90
CA GLY A 202 6.35 5.46 6.94
C GLY A 202 5.98 5.05 8.36
N THR A 203 4.69 4.84 8.65
CA THR A 203 4.22 4.55 10.02
C THR A 203 3.70 3.12 10.13
N PRO A 204 4.55 2.09 10.34
CA PRO A 204 4.10 0.71 10.48
C PRO A 204 3.25 0.52 11.75
N LEU A 205 2.59 -0.65 11.87
CA LEU A 205 1.93 -1.02 13.13
C LEU A 205 2.95 -1.00 14.28
N PRO A 206 2.55 -0.59 15.49
CA PRO A 206 3.46 -0.53 16.63
C PRO A 206 4.22 -1.84 16.82
N PHE A 207 5.54 -1.73 17.03
CA PHE A 207 6.44 -2.89 17.10
C PHE A 207 5.99 -3.91 18.16
N ALA A 208 5.42 -3.46 19.27
CA ALA A 208 4.88 -4.32 20.32
C ALA A 208 3.87 -5.37 19.79
N TYR A 209 2.99 -5.01 18.85
CA TYR A 209 2.04 -5.95 18.23
C TYR A 209 2.74 -7.03 17.39
N THR A 210 3.90 -6.70 16.80
CA THR A 210 4.68 -7.65 16.00
C THR A 210 5.54 -8.53 16.89
N LEU A 211 6.19 -7.94 17.90
CA LEU A 211 7.11 -8.65 18.80
C LEU A 211 6.38 -9.64 19.70
N LEU A 212 5.24 -9.25 20.28
CA LEU A 212 4.46 -10.13 21.15
C LEU A 212 4.03 -11.37 20.38
N VAL A 213 3.38 -11.20 19.22
CA VAL A 213 2.94 -12.33 18.39
C VAL A 213 4.11 -13.21 17.94
N HIS A 214 5.28 -12.64 17.60
CA HIS A 214 6.42 -13.44 17.14
C HIS A 214 7.11 -14.22 18.28
N ARG A 215 6.97 -13.80 19.55
CA ARG A 215 7.58 -14.49 20.69
C ARG A 215 6.64 -15.49 21.36
N THR A 216 5.33 -15.29 21.24
CA THR A 216 4.34 -16.12 21.91
C THR A 216 3.61 -17.09 20.98
N ALA A 217 3.66 -16.88 19.65
CA ALA A 217 3.05 -17.76 18.65
C ALA A 217 4.07 -18.69 17.97
#